data_AF-A0AA39PDW7-F1
#
_entry.id   AF-A0AA39PDW7-F1
#
_cell.length_a   1.000
_cell.length_b   1.000
_cell.length_c   1.000
_cell.angle_alpha   90.00
_cell.angle_beta   90.00
_cell.angle_gamma   90.00
#
_symmetry.space_group_name_H-M   'P 1'
#
loop_
_entity.id
_entity.type
_entity.pdbx_description
1 polymer ?
#
loop_
_entity_poly.entity_id
_entity_poly.type
_entity_poly.pdbx_seq_one_letter_code
_entity_poly.pdbx_strand_id
1 'polypeptide(L)'
;MTPIPPINRLPYDCLSEIFAHACSPHPHRAENYLNWPQNLITLRLPQVCSHWRKVLLLNTALWLTFPYIHEPPYTQASIDCLHLYLARSCNHSLSFSIHDDENQHPEYIFPDSRQSEFMRVLCMETHRWKEATFFTKVPFFPASPGAGAPCLPRLERLCLCYREKIRRQRRDFFMDAPALRSVNTQLHKAKKNNFSLPWEQLSDLTLLYDSSISQIGVFLTLDGLYWPPSHPRPTPTVLNGVELLVIAAAASSDIIPLFSFPDLVSLTINGRNRTISPGRELTSFLSLPCVPQLQYLIFTDTYISDDLVLDILALTPLLHTLEKYTYHHFDELQEMPVIPDFGFFRHLTLTSNTRANRVPRLKTLKIRVTSGLPEDLTNMLTSRLRGTSTIASAVYLDTVVLEGHPRLISPGVRDRVSQMAGNQYDFRMLEYFGRKSSVGFSLFKRASLEA
;
A
#
# COMPACT_ATOMS: atom_id res chain seq x y z
N MET A 1 -34.36 34.56 -32.25
CA MET A 1 -33.50 34.44 -31.05
C MET A 1 -33.31 32.95 -30.77
N THR A 2 -32.10 32.42 -30.85
CA THR A 2 -31.82 31.03 -30.46
C THR A 2 -31.77 30.94 -28.94
N PRO A 3 -32.48 29.98 -28.31
CA PRO A 3 -32.45 29.84 -26.85
C PRO A 3 -31.04 29.49 -26.38
N ILE A 4 -30.53 30.26 -25.43
CA ILE A 4 -29.23 29.98 -24.79
C ILE A 4 -29.36 28.66 -24.00
N PRO A 5 -28.50 27.66 -24.23
CA PRO A 5 -28.51 26.42 -23.48
C PRO A 5 -28.43 26.67 -21.97
N PRO A 6 -29.18 25.95 -21.11
CA PRO A 6 -29.21 26.18 -19.67
C PRO A 6 -27.81 26.17 -19.01
N ILE A 7 -26.92 25.31 -19.51
CA ILE A 7 -25.57 25.15 -18.98
C ILE A 7 -24.69 26.41 -19.09
N ASN A 8 -24.98 27.30 -20.06
CA ASN A 8 -24.25 28.55 -20.22
C ASN A 8 -24.71 29.65 -19.24
N ARG A 9 -25.70 29.35 -18.39
CA ARG A 9 -26.15 30.24 -17.31
C ARG A 9 -25.52 29.89 -15.96
N LEU A 10 -24.77 28.79 -15.89
CA LEU A 10 -24.08 28.41 -14.66
C LEU A 10 -22.97 29.41 -14.34
N PRO A 11 -22.75 29.73 -13.05
CA PRO A 11 -21.59 30.51 -12.63
C PRO A 11 -20.28 29.85 -13.06
N TYR A 12 -19.24 30.68 -13.20
CA TYR A 12 -17.90 30.24 -13.58
C TYR A 12 -17.36 29.14 -12.66
N ASP A 13 -17.60 29.26 -11.35
CA ASP A 13 -17.09 28.32 -10.35
C ASP A 13 -17.75 26.95 -10.48
N CYS A 14 -19.07 26.91 -10.73
CA CYS A 14 -19.79 25.67 -10.97
C CYS A 14 -19.29 24.96 -12.24
N LEU A 15 -19.06 25.70 -13.33
CA LEU A 15 -18.50 25.11 -14.55
C LEU A 15 -17.07 24.62 -14.35
N SER A 16 -16.27 25.37 -13.59
CA SER A 16 -14.91 25.00 -13.24
C SER A 16 -14.85 23.69 -12.45
N GLU A 17 -15.75 23.52 -11.49
CA GLU A 17 -15.88 22.30 -10.70
C GLU A 17 -16.35 21.11 -11.54
N ILE A 18 -17.36 21.32 -12.41
CA ILE A 18 -17.81 20.30 -13.37
C ILE A 18 -16.66 19.87 -14.29
N PHE A 19 -15.87 20.82 -14.79
CA PHE A 19 -14.73 20.53 -15.65
C PHE A 19 -13.62 19.81 -14.88
N ALA A 20 -13.36 20.18 -13.62
CA ALA A 20 -12.40 19.47 -12.79
C ALA A 20 -12.79 18.01 -12.59
N HIS A 21 -14.07 17.75 -12.31
CA HIS A 21 -14.59 16.39 -12.21
C HIS A 21 -14.53 15.64 -13.55
N ALA A 22 -14.86 16.29 -14.66
CA ALA A 22 -14.82 15.68 -15.98
C ALA A 22 -13.39 15.35 -16.44
N CYS A 23 -12.42 16.22 -16.14
CA CYS A 23 -11.01 16.06 -16.48
C CYS A 23 -10.24 15.18 -15.50
N SER A 24 -10.83 14.79 -14.37
CA SER A 24 -10.16 13.95 -13.37
C SER A 24 -9.80 12.58 -13.97
N PRO A 25 -8.57 12.09 -13.74
CA PRO A 25 -8.17 10.79 -14.25
C PRO A 25 -9.01 9.69 -13.61
N HIS A 26 -9.62 8.85 -14.45
CA HIS A 26 -10.37 7.67 -13.99
C HIS A 26 -9.50 6.44 -14.22
N PRO A 27 -9.13 5.68 -13.17
CA PRO A 27 -8.14 4.59 -13.27
C PRO A 27 -8.56 3.42 -14.17
N HIS A 28 -9.82 3.38 -14.63
CA HIS A 28 -10.38 2.29 -15.41
C HIS A 28 -10.81 2.70 -16.82
N ARG A 29 -10.55 3.94 -17.25
CA ARG A 29 -10.93 4.41 -18.58
C ARG A 29 -9.69 4.83 -19.35
N ALA A 30 -9.60 4.37 -20.59
CA ALA A 30 -8.66 4.77 -21.63
C ALA A 30 -8.78 6.27 -22.03
N GLU A 31 -9.41 7.11 -21.20
CA GLU A 31 -9.74 8.50 -21.48
C GLU A 31 -8.70 9.40 -20.79
N ASN A 32 -8.47 10.59 -21.35
CA ASN A 32 -7.59 11.62 -20.77
C ASN A 32 -6.08 11.33 -20.73
N TYR A 33 -5.56 10.43 -21.58
CA TYR A 33 -4.12 10.25 -21.72
C TYR A 33 -3.49 11.21 -22.74
N LEU A 34 -2.35 11.79 -22.38
CA LEU A 34 -1.62 12.74 -23.23
C LEU A 34 -1.19 12.17 -24.60
N ASN A 35 -0.96 10.86 -24.70
CA ASN A 35 -0.61 10.19 -25.96
C ASN A 35 -1.81 9.99 -26.89
N TRP A 36 -3.04 10.23 -26.42
CA TRP A 36 -4.26 10.23 -27.22
C TRP A 36 -4.98 11.59 -27.14
N PRO A 37 -4.44 12.64 -27.79
CA PRO A 37 -4.98 14.00 -27.70
C PRO A 37 -6.47 14.11 -28.03
N GLN A 38 -6.96 13.26 -28.94
CA GLN A 38 -8.37 13.19 -29.30
C GLN A 38 -9.30 12.78 -28.13
N ASN A 39 -8.76 12.10 -27.13
CA ASN A 39 -9.48 11.64 -25.94
C ASN A 39 -9.27 12.56 -24.72
N LEU A 40 -8.45 13.62 -24.84
CA LEU A 40 -8.25 14.60 -23.78
C LEU A 40 -9.50 15.48 -23.65
N ILE A 41 -10.26 15.30 -22.58
CA ILE A 41 -11.45 16.11 -22.29
C ILE A 41 -11.08 17.61 -22.20
N THR A 42 -9.91 17.92 -21.66
CA THR A 42 -9.35 19.29 -21.62
C THR A 42 -9.22 19.95 -23.00
N LEU A 43 -8.98 19.17 -24.06
CA LEU A 43 -8.89 19.67 -25.44
C LEU A 43 -10.25 19.67 -26.17
N ARG A 44 -11.21 18.85 -25.71
CA ARG A 44 -12.56 18.79 -26.28
C ARG A 44 -13.49 19.86 -25.72
N LEU A 45 -13.43 20.16 -24.42
CA LEU A 45 -14.26 21.18 -23.78
C LEU A 45 -14.20 22.57 -24.46
N PRO A 46 -13.02 23.07 -24.91
CA PRO A 46 -12.91 24.33 -25.63
C PRO A 46 -13.57 24.36 -27.01
N GLN A 47 -13.96 23.20 -27.55
CA GLN A 47 -14.61 23.06 -28.86
C GLN A 47 -16.13 23.22 -28.75
N VAL A 48 -16.71 23.10 -27.55
CA VAL A 48 -18.17 23.18 -27.34
C VAL A 48 -18.70 24.59 -27.57
N CYS A 49 -18.15 25.59 -26.88
CA CYS A 49 -18.47 26.99 -27.12
C CYS A 49 -17.37 27.94 -26.59
N SER A 50 -17.42 29.21 -26.98
CA SER A 50 -16.45 30.23 -26.54
C SER A 50 -16.46 30.46 -25.03
N HIS A 51 -17.62 30.32 -24.38
CA HIS A 51 -17.75 30.46 -22.93
C HIS A 51 -16.96 29.36 -22.19
N TRP A 52 -17.13 28.09 -22.58
CA TRP A 52 -16.41 26.97 -21.99
C TRP A 52 -14.90 27.07 -22.21
N ARG A 53 -14.49 27.51 -23.40
CA ARG A 53 -13.08 27.82 -23.68
C ARG A 53 -12.55 28.87 -22.71
N LYS A 54 -13.27 29.97 -22.48
CA LYS A 54 -12.85 31.02 -21.53
C LYS A 54 -12.73 30.48 -20.12
N VAL A 55 -13.68 29.64 -19.67
CA VAL A 55 -13.62 28.98 -18.36
C VAL A 55 -12.37 28.11 -18.24
N LEU A 56 -12.11 27.27 -19.23
CA LEU A 56 -10.98 26.35 -19.18
C LEU A 56 -9.61 27.05 -19.26
N LEU A 57 -9.52 28.16 -20.01
CA LEU A 57 -8.28 28.96 -20.11
C LEU A 57 -7.95 29.74 -18.84
N LEU A 58 -8.97 30.14 -18.07
CA LEU A 58 -8.81 30.87 -16.81
C LEU A 58 -8.59 29.91 -15.62
N ASN A 59 -8.96 28.64 -15.75
CA ASN A 59 -8.77 27.63 -14.70
C ASN A 59 -7.48 26.81 -14.93
N THR A 60 -6.37 27.28 -14.35
CA THR A 60 -5.06 26.60 -14.42
C THR A 60 -5.06 25.23 -13.72
N ALA A 61 -5.94 25.00 -12.74
CA ALA A 61 -6.00 23.76 -11.98
C ALA A 61 -6.27 22.53 -12.86
N LEU A 62 -7.00 22.71 -13.97
CA LEU A 62 -7.33 21.67 -14.94
C LEU A 62 -6.11 21.13 -15.71
N TRP A 63 -4.97 21.82 -15.63
CA TRP A 63 -3.74 21.50 -16.36
C TRP A 63 -2.62 21.00 -15.45
N LEU A 64 -2.88 20.88 -14.14
CA LEU A 64 -1.87 20.48 -13.14
C LEU A 64 -1.68 18.97 -13.07
N THR A 65 -2.70 18.22 -13.48
CA THR A 65 -2.71 16.77 -13.43
C THR A 65 -2.84 16.17 -14.81
N PHE A 66 -1.93 15.26 -15.15
CA PHE A 66 -2.02 14.53 -16.40
C PHE A 66 -1.51 13.09 -16.26
N PRO A 67 -2.29 12.09 -16.72
CA PRO A 67 -1.80 10.76 -16.93
C PRO A 67 -1.21 10.62 -18.36
N TYR A 68 -0.19 9.78 -18.48
CA TYR A 68 0.44 9.44 -19.74
C TYR A 68 0.57 7.92 -19.82
N ILE A 69 0.05 7.31 -20.89
CA ILE A 69 0.40 5.92 -21.22
C ILE A 69 1.60 5.94 -22.15
N HIS A 70 2.65 5.25 -21.73
CA HIS A 70 3.80 4.87 -22.51
C HIS A 70 3.38 3.75 -23.46
N GLU A 71 2.90 4.16 -24.64
CA GLU A 71 2.59 3.28 -25.76
C GLU A 71 3.39 3.75 -27.00
N PRO A 72 4.41 3.01 -27.45
CA PRO A 72 5.07 3.30 -28.72
C PRO A 72 4.11 3.11 -29.91
N PRO A 73 4.28 3.88 -31.00
CA PRO A 73 5.34 4.88 -31.21
C PRO A 73 5.02 6.21 -30.54
N TYR A 74 6.04 6.83 -29.94
CA TYR A 74 5.91 8.19 -29.44
C TYR A 74 5.64 9.16 -30.59
N THR A 75 4.62 9.99 -30.47
CA THR A 75 4.25 10.96 -31.50
C THR A 75 4.69 12.37 -31.12
N GLN A 76 5.03 13.20 -32.12
CA GLN A 76 5.28 14.63 -31.89
C GLN A 76 4.08 15.29 -31.20
N ALA A 77 2.86 14.88 -31.54
CA ALA A 77 1.64 15.36 -30.91
C ALA A 77 1.61 15.16 -29.39
N SER A 78 2.22 14.09 -28.87
CA SER A 78 2.31 13.85 -27.42
C SER A 78 3.22 14.87 -26.73
N ILE A 79 4.34 15.21 -27.37
CA ILE A 79 5.29 16.22 -26.89
C ILE A 79 4.66 17.61 -26.97
N ASP A 80 3.96 17.91 -28.06
CA ASP A 80 3.24 19.17 -28.23
C ASP A 80 2.13 19.33 -27.17
N CYS A 81 1.41 18.25 -26.85
CA CYS A 81 0.42 18.25 -25.78
C CYS A 81 1.07 18.45 -24.40
N LEU A 82 2.22 17.84 -24.13
CA LEU A 82 2.98 18.10 -22.90
C LEU A 82 3.37 19.58 -22.80
N HIS A 83 3.92 20.17 -23.86
CA HIS A 83 4.24 21.60 -23.88
C HIS A 83 3.02 22.48 -23.60
N LEU A 84 1.87 22.15 -24.20
CA LEU A 84 0.61 22.87 -23.93
C LEU A 84 0.23 22.79 -22.45
N TYR A 85 0.26 21.61 -21.83
CA TYR A 85 -0.05 21.43 -20.42
C TYR A 85 0.92 22.20 -19.51
N LEU A 86 2.22 22.12 -19.79
CA LEU A 86 3.24 22.85 -19.04
C LEU A 86 3.08 24.37 -19.14
N ALA A 87 2.76 24.88 -20.33
CA ALA A 87 2.50 26.30 -20.55
C ALA A 87 1.23 26.78 -19.82
N ARG A 88 0.16 25.97 -19.84
CA ARG A 88 -1.14 26.31 -19.22
C ARG A 88 -1.15 26.20 -17.70
N SER A 89 -0.35 25.31 -17.14
CA SER A 89 -0.17 25.18 -15.69
C SER A 89 0.69 26.30 -15.08
N CYS A 90 1.39 27.10 -15.91
CA CYS A 90 2.20 28.25 -15.50
C CYS A 90 3.26 27.88 -14.44
N ASN A 91 3.22 28.44 -13.23
CA ASN A 91 4.18 28.16 -12.14
C ASN A 91 3.60 27.28 -11.02
N HIS A 92 2.44 26.66 -11.27
CA HIS A 92 1.79 25.79 -10.30
C HIS A 92 2.50 24.44 -10.22
N SER A 93 2.32 23.79 -9.07
CA SER A 93 2.83 22.45 -8.82
C SER A 93 2.14 21.40 -9.70
N LEU A 94 2.92 20.45 -10.19
CA LEU A 94 2.50 19.42 -11.13
C LEU A 94 2.35 18.06 -10.43
N SER A 95 1.28 17.35 -10.74
CA SER A 95 1.08 15.95 -10.38
C SER A 95 0.92 15.13 -11.66
N PHE A 96 1.72 14.08 -11.87
CA PHE A 96 1.59 13.28 -13.09
C PHE A 96 1.85 11.80 -12.85
N SER A 97 1.33 10.98 -13.76
CA SER A 97 1.54 9.53 -13.73
C SER A 97 1.87 9.02 -15.13
N ILE A 98 2.99 8.31 -15.26
CA ILE A 98 3.41 7.65 -16.49
C ILE A 98 3.28 6.14 -16.31
N HIS A 99 2.52 5.48 -17.18
CA HIS A 99 2.24 4.05 -17.11
C HIS A 99 2.62 3.37 -18.42
N ASP A 100 3.28 2.22 -18.40
CA ASP A 100 3.39 1.39 -19.61
C ASP A 100 2.05 0.73 -19.93
N ASP A 101 1.78 0.52 -21.22
CA ASP A 101 0.68 -0.35 -21.63
C ASP A 101 0.93 -1.78 -21.11
N GLU A 102 -0.05 -2.30 -20.37
CA GLU A 102 0.00 -3.64 -19.77
C GLU A 102 0.05 -4.75 -20.82
N ASN A 103 -0.48 -4.49 -22.01
CA ASN A 103 -0.54 -5.45 -23.11
C ASN A 103 0.79 -5.53 -23.89
N GLN A 104 1.69 -4.57 -23.70
CA GLN A 104 2.95 -4.58 -24.42
C GLN A 104 3.88 -5.66 -23.89
N HIS A 105 4.43 -6.47 -24.78
CA HIS A 105 5.48 -7.41 -24.41
C HIS A 105 6.80 -6.68 -24.12
N PRO A 106 7.54 -7.07 -23.04
CA PRO A 106 8.85 -6.53 -22.67
C PRO A 106 9.86 -6.40 -23.82
N GLU A 107 9.83 -7.36 -24.74
CA GLU A 107 10.84 -7.52 -25.80
C GLU A 107 10.81 -6.43 -26.87
N TYR A 108 9.76 -5.59 -26.90
CA TYR A 108 9.58 -4.54 -27.90
C TYR A 108 9.87 -3.13 -27.39
N ILE A 109 10.41 -2.99 -26.17
CA ILE A 109 10.77 -1.66 -25.62
C ILE A 109 12.15 -1.28 -26.14
N PHE A 110 12.20 -0.82 -27.39
CA PHE A 110 13.37 -0.16 -27.92
C PHE A 110 13.42 1.27 -27.38
N PRO A 111 14.59 1.76 -26.93
CA PRO A 111 14.73 3.15 -26.52
C PRO A 111 14.38 4.08 -27.69
N ASP A 112 13.25 4.77 -27.58
CA ASP A 112 12.79 5.75 -28.56
C ASP A 112 13.42 7.12 -28.26
N SER A 113 13.98 7.78 -29.27
CA SER A 113 14.53 9.13 -29.11
C SER A 113 13.46 10.13 -28.65
N ARG A 114 12.20 9.93 -29.04
CA ARG A 114 11.07 10.76 -28.63
C ARG A 114 10.64 10.51 -27.19
N GLN A 115 10.84 9.30 -26.66
CA GLN A 115 10.69 9.05 -25.22
C GLN A 115 11.68 9.89 -24.42
N SER A 116 12.95 9.86 -24.87
CA SER A 116 14.01 10.65 -24.25
C SER A 116 13.69 12.14 -24.31
N GLU A 117 13.13 12.60 -25.43
CA GLU A 117 12.68 13.97 -25.60
C GLU A 117 11.51 14.34 -24.69
N PHE A 118 10.48 13.50 -24.60
CA PHE A 118 9.35 13.72 -23.69
C PHE A 118 9.83 13.87 -22.24
N MET A 119 10.69 12.95 -21.79
CA MET A 119 11.26 13.03 -20.44
C MET A 119 12.19 14.21 -20.26
N ARG A 120 12.96 14.59 -21.29
CA ARG A 120 13.78 15.80 -21.24
C ARG A 120 12.91 17.03 -21.00
N VAL A 121 11.80 17.17 -21.73
CA VAL A 121 10.83 18.27 -21.54
C VAL A 121 10.26 18.27 -20.12
N LEU A 122 9.83 17.11 -19.62
CA LEU A 122 9.27 16.99 -18.27
C LEU A 122 10.32 17.30 -17.18
N CYS A 123 11.58 16.88 -17.38
CA CYS A 123 12.67 17.11 -16.45
C CYS A 123 13.08 18.59 -16.33
N MET A 124 12.83 19.42 -17.36
CA MET A 124 13.04 20.88 -17.27
C MET A 124 12.12 21.53 -16.22
N GLU A 125 10.99 20.89 -15.90
CA GLU A 125 9.98 21.38 -14.96
C GLU A 125 10.04 20.69 -13.59
N THR A 126 11.15 20.00 -13.27
CA THR A 126 11.36 19.28 -11.99
C THR A 126 11.13 20.14 -10.75
N HIS A 127 11.47 21.42 -10.83
CA HIS A 127 11.23 22.40 -9.75
C HIS A 127 9.75 22.57 -9.37
N ARG A 128 8.82 22.12 -10.22
CA ARG A 128 7.37 22.20 -10.00
C ARG A 128 6.75 20.85 -9.65
N TRP A 129 7.48 19.75 -9.71
CA TRP A 129 6.91 18.44 -9.44
C TRP A 129 6.49 18.37 -7.96
N LYS A 130 5.24 17.97 -7.71
CA LYS A 130 4.71 17.73 -6.37
C LYS A 130 4.41 16.26 -6.15
N GLU A 131 3.82 15.60 -7.13
CA GLU A 131 3.57 14.17 -7.11
C GLU A 131 4.01 13.56 -8.44
N ALA A 132 4.87 12.55 -8.39
CA ALA A 132 5.36 11.88 -9.58
C ALA A 132 5.17 10.37 -9.45
N THR A 133 4.55 9.78 -10.45
CA THR A 133 4.22 8.36 -10.46
C THR A 133 4.72 7.71 -11.74
N PHE A 134 5.51 6.64 -11.61
CA PHE A 134 6.12 5.93 -12.72
C PHE A 134 5.79 4.44 -12.60
N PHE A 135 4.85 3.95 -13.40
CA PHE A 135 4.50 2.54 -13.54
C PHE A 135 5.04 2.03 -14.88
N THR A 136 6.35 1.92 -15.00
CA THR A 136 7.00 1.55 -16.27
C THR A 136 7.82 0.28 -16.13
N LYS A 137 8.12 -0.40 -17.21
CA LYS A 137 8.90 -1.63 -17.19
C LYS A 137 10.35 -1.32 -16.90
N VAL A 138 10.90 -0.30 -17.54
CA VAL A 138 12.27 0.20 -17.34
C VAL A 138 12.25 1.65 -16.84
N PRO A 139 13.23 2.08 -16.02
CA PRO A 139 13.41 3.50 -15.74
C PRO A 139 13.96 4.21 -16.97
N PHE A 140 13.34 5.33 -17.35
CA PHE A 140 13.61 6.03 -18.60
C PHE A 140 13.99 7.50 -18.37
N PHE A 141 14.64 7.78 -17.23
CA PHE A 141 15.24 9.10 -16.99
C PHE A 141 16.38 9.32 -17.99
N PRO A 142 16.43 10.48 -18.67
CA PRO A 142 17.47 10.76 -19.63
C PRO A 142 18.81 10.65 -18.94
N ALA A 143 19.78 10.01 -19.61
CA ALA A 143 21.16 10.14 -19.19
C ALA A 143 21.50 11.65 -19.26
N SER A 144 21.60 12.42 -18.17
CA SER A 144 22.20 13.73 -18.14
C SER A 144 23.71 13.51 -18.27
N PRO A 145 24.33 13.80 -19.42
CA PRO A 145 25.77 13.97 -19.45
C PRO A 145 26.09 15.29 -18.74
N GLY A 146 26.65 15.22 -17.52
CA GLY A 146 27.29 16.37 -16.87
C GLY A 146 26.40 17.42 -16.20
N ALA A 147 25.07 17.39 -16.38
CA ALA A 147 24.19 18.20 -15.54
C ALA A 147 24.05 17.53 -14.16
N GLY A 148 24.25 18.31 -13.09
CA GLY A 148 24.04 17.88 -11.71
C GLY A 148 22.68 17.21 -11.51
N ALA A 149 22.54 16.44 -10.44
CA ALA A 149 21.26 15.84 -10.09
C ALA A 149 20.18 16.95 -10.05
N PRO A 150 19.00 16.72 -10.64
CA PRO A 150 17.95 17.74 -10.62
C PRO A 150 17.50 17.99 -9.19
N CYS A 151 17.27 19.26 -8.85
CA CYS A 151 16.66 19.64 -7.59
C CYS A 151 15.14 19.51 -7.73
N LEU A 152 14.51 18.77 -6.81
CA LEU A 152 13.06 18.55 -6.74
C LEU A 152 12.50 19.18 -5.46
N PRO A 153 12.58 20.52 -5.31
CA PRO A 153 12.27 21.23 -4.07
C PRO A 153 10.82 21.10 -3.61
N ARG A 154 9.89 20.71 -4.50
CA ARG A 154 8.46 20.59 -4.23
C ARG A 154 7.93 19.16 -4.24
N LEU A 155 8.77 18.16 -4.54
CA LEU A 155 8.30 16.79 -4.70
C LEU A 155 7.95 16.23 -3.32
N GLU A 156 6.67 16.04 -3.06
CA GLU A 156 6.13 15.54 -1.79
C GLU A 156 5.87 14.03 -1.83
N ARG A 157 5.42 13.53 -2.99
CA ARG A 157 5.06 12.11 -3.17
C ARG A 157 5.70 11.50 -4.41
N LEU A 158 6.30 10.33 -4.25
CA LEU A 158 6.94 9.59 -5.32
C LEU A 158 6.44 8.14 -5.35
N CYS A 159 5.92 7.71 -6.49
CA CYS A 159 5.58 6.31 -6.74
C CYS A 159 6.44 5.75 -7.87
N LEU A 160 7.18 4.67 -7.60
CA LEU A 160 8.08 4.00 -8.54
C LEU A 160 7.66 2.52 -8.65
N CYS A 161 7.18 2.07 -9.78
CA CYS A 161 6.85 0.68 -10.01
C CYS A 161 7.54 0.21 -11.29
N TYR A 162 8.62 -0.57 -11.11
CA TYR A 162 9.45 -1.07 -12.20
C TYR A 162 9.31 -2.58 -12.36
N ARG A 163 8.76 -3.03 -13.50
CA ARG A 163 8.51 -4.46 -13.76
C ARG A 163 9.76 -5.24 -14.18
N GLU A 164 10.75 -4.58 -14.78
CA GLU A 164 11.96 -5.24 -15.27
C GLU A 164 13.19 -4.98 -14.40
N LYS A 165 14.22 -5.80 -14.62
CA LYS A 165 15.52 -5.64 -13.96
C LYS A 165 16.13 -4.31 -14.37
N ILE A 166 16.16 -3.37 -13.44
CA ILE A 166 16.88 -2.12 -13.57
C ILE A 166 18.37 -2.47 -13.73
N ARG A 167 18.91 -2.33 -14.95
CA ARG A 167 20.38 -2.29 -15.13
C ARG A 167 20.87 -1.06 -14.38
N ARG A 168 21.98 -1.20 -13.64
CA ARG A 168 22.54 -0.18 -12.73
C ARG A 168 22.45 1.23 -13.32
N GLN A 169 21.39 1.97 -13.00
CA GLN A 169 21.36 3.42 -13.19
C GLN A 169 22.00 4.00 -11.94
N ARG A 170 23.24 4.49 -12.06
CA ARG A 170 23.98 5.13 -10.98
C ARG A 170 23.48 6.56 -10.76
N ARG A 171 22.22 6.74 -10.36
CA ARG A 171 21.63 8.07 -10.34
C ARG A 171 20.73 8.33 -9.15
N ASP A 172 21.23 9.25 -8.35
CA ASP A 172 20.60 9.90 -7.21
C ASP A 172 19.56 10.94 -7.66
N PHE A 173 18.74 10.61 -8.67
CA PHE A 173 17.79 11.55 -9.27
C PHE A 173 16.86 12.14 -8.22
N PHE A 174 16.52 11.38 -7.17
CA PHE A 174 15.59 11.77 -6.13
C PHE A 174 16.25 12.14 -4.80
N MET A 175 17.59 12.23 -4.72
CA MET A 175 18.26 12.60 -3.48
C MET A 175 17.98 14.04 -3.08
N ASP A 176 18.03 14.96 -4.04
CA ASP A 176 17.80 16.38 -3.80
C ASP A 176 16.30 16.71 -3.87
N ALA A 177 15.52 16.08 -2.99
CA ALA A 177 14.07 16.25 -2.90
C ALA A 177 13.65 16.61 -1.46
N PRO A 178 13.98 17.80 -0.93
CA PRO A 178 13.83 18.15 0.49
C PRO A 178 12.36 18.18 0.99
N ALA A 179 11.39 18.22 0.08
CA ALA A 179 9.97 18.14 0.42
C ALA A 179 9.41 16.71 0.41
N LEU A 180 10.20 15.69 0.04
CA LEU A 180 9.72 14.32 -0.14
C LEU A 180 9.33 13.72 1.21
N ARG A 181 8.06 13.31 1.33
CA ARG A 181 7.48 12.72 2.54
C ARG A 181 6.93 11.32 2.29
N SER A 182 6.41 11.06 1.09
CA SER A 182 5.79 9.78 0.76
C SER A 182 6.50 9.08 -0.40
N VAL A 183 6.93 7.84 -0.19
CA VAL A 183 7.53 6.99 -1.22
C VAL A 183 6.80 5.66 -1.26
N ASN A 184 6.29 5.31 -2.45
CA ASN A 184 5.77 3.99 -2.75
C ASN A 184 6.60 3.36 -3.86
N THR A 185 7.38 2.33 -3.54
CA THR A 185 8.25 1.68 -4.51
C THR A 185 7.94 0.20 -4.66
N GLN A 186 7.64 -0.21 -5.88
CA GLN A 186 7.48 -1.59 -6.31
C GLN A 186 8.64 -1.99 -7.20
N LEU A 187 9.51 -2.86 -6.66
CA LEU A 187 10.78 -3.20 -7.28
C LEU A 187 10.78 -4.69 -7.64
N HIS A 188 10.71 -4.99 -8.94
CA HIS A 188 10.81 -6.36 -9.43
C HIS A 188 12.27 -6.72 -9.74
N LYS A 189 12.75 -7.85 -9.18
CA LYS A 189 14.04 -8.48 -9.55
C LYS A 189 15.29 -7.57 -9.49
N ALA A 190 15.26 -6.50 -8.71
CA ALA A 190 16.36 -5.56 -8.65
C ALA A 190 17.51 -6.12 -7.80
N LYS A 191 18.55 -6.64 -8.48
CA LYS A 191 19.74 -7.16 -7.79
C LYS A 191 20.51 -6.10 -7.00
N LYS A 192 20.34 -4.81 -7.32
CA LYS A 192 20.86 -3.61 -6.63
C LYS A 192 20.02 -2.41 -7.08
N ASN A 193 19.10 -1.94 -6.24
CA ASN A 193 18.47 -0.65 -6.51
C ASN A 193 19.42 0.44 -6.07
N ASN A 194 19.75 1.33 -7.01
CA ASN A 194 20.65 2.45 -6.80
C ASN A 194 19.86 3.76 -6.84
N PHE A 195 18.66 3.78 -6.26
CA PHE A 195 17.97 5.04 -6.03
C PHE A 195 18.32 5.46 -4.63
N SER A 196 19.03 6.56 -4.51
CA SER A 196 19.23 7.21 -3.24
C SER A 196 18.04 8.15 -3.01
N LEU A 197 17.50 8.11 -1.79
CA LEU A 197 16.36 8.91 -1.36
C LEU A 197 16.74 9.68 -0.09
N PRO A 198 16.12 10.84 0.18
CA PRO A 198 16.29 11.56 1.44
C PRO A 198 15.52 10.82 2.55
N TRP A 199 16.07 9.69 2.99
CA TRP A 199 15.43 8.74 3.91
C TRP A 199 14.99 9.36 5.24
N GLU A 200 15.75 10.33 5.74
CA GLU A 200 15.56 10.94 7.08
C GLU A 200 14.26 11.75 7.23
N GLN A 201 13.61 12.11 6.12
CA GLN A 201 12.43 12.97 6.10
C GLN A 201 11.16 12.25 5.61
N LEU A 202 11.22 10.94 5.31
CA LEU A 202 10.07 10.18 4.84
C LEU A 202 9.13 9.87 6.00
N SER A 203 7.85 10.22 5.86
CA SER A 203 6.77 9.85 6.79
C SER A 203 6.01 8.61 6.34
N ASP A 204 5.88 8.41 5.03
CA ASP A 204 5.11 7.32 4.44
C ASP A 204 6.00 6.48 3.51
N LEU A 205 6.20 5.21 3.86
CA LEU A 205 7.05 4.31 3.07
C LEU A 205 6.32 2.99 2.76
N THR A 206 6.07 2.76 1.47
CA THR A 206 5.54 1.49 0.97
C THR A 206 6.60 0.80 0.13
N LEU A 207 7.06 -0.37 0.58
CA LEU A 207 8.08 -1.18 -0.11
C LEU A 207 7.46 -2.49 -0.60
N LEU A 208 7.27 -2.58 -1.90
CA LEU A 208 6.68 -3.72 -2.57
C LEU A 208 7.74 -4.48 -3.37
N TYR A 209 8.29 -5.53 -2.81
CA TYR A 209 9.25 -6.39 -3.51
C TYR A 209 8.54 -7.61 -4.11
N ASP A 210 8.79 -7.90 -5.38
CA ASP A 210 8.38 -9.15 -6.01
C ASP A 210 9.63 -9.97 -6.34
N SER A 211 10.02 -10.82 -5.39
CA SER A 211 10.99 -11.88 -5.62
C SER A 211 10.26 -13.08 -6.24
N SER A 212 10.19 -13.11 -7.57
CA SER A 212 9.85 -14.34 -8.29
C SER A 212 11.04 -15.32 -8.36
N ILE A 213 12.13 -15.08 -7.61
CA ILE A 213 13.35 -15.91 -7.59
C ILE A 213 13.79 -16.06 -6.14
N SER A 214 13.71 -17.28 -5.61
CA SER A 214 13.93 -17.69 -4.21
C SER A 214 15.40 -17.65 -3.72
N GLN A 215 16.31 -16.96 -4.41
CA GLN A 215 17.74 -16.93 -4.03
C GLN A 215 18.43 -15.64 -4.48
N ILE A 216 18.14 -14.50 -3.87
CA ILE A 216 18.92 -13.27 -4.10
C ILE A 216 18.87 -12.41 -2.83
N GLY A 217 19.97 -12.35 -2.09
CA GLY A 217 20.14 -11.39 -1.00
C GLY A 217 19.93 -9.97 -1.50
N VAL A 218 19.03 -9.24 -0.85
CA VAL A 218 18.71 -7.86 -1.20
C VAL A 218 19.83 -6.95 -0.71
N PHE A 219 20.47 -6.27 -1.66
CA PHE A 219 21.35 -5.15 -1.40
C PHE A 219 20.57 -3.88 -1.69
N LEU A 220 19.98 -3.28 -0.66
CA LEU A 220 19.65 -1.86 -0.69
C LEU A 220 20.95 -1.11 -0.43
N THR A 221 21.59 -0.68 -1.50
CA THR A 221 22.73 0.23 -1.42
C THR A 221 22.20 1.61 -1.07
N LEU A 222 22.05 1.87 0.23
CA LEU A 222 22.42 3.17 0.77
C LEU A 222 23.89 3.37 0.42
N ASP A 223 24.20 4.50 -0.19
CA ASP A 223 25.43 4.72 -0.93
C ASP A 223 26.69 4.20 -0.18
N GLY A 224 27.32 3.12 -0.69
CA GLY A 224 28.65 2.69 -0.27
C GLY A 224 28.85 1.30 0.38
N LEU A 225 27.83 0.50 0.70
CA LEU A 225 28.06 -0.77 1.42
C LEU A 225 27.92 -2.02 0.54
N TYR A 226 28.93 -2.25 -0.32
CA TYR A 226 29.26 -3.62 -0.72
C TYR A 226 29.86 -4.30 0.50
N TRP A 227 29.16 -5.32 1.04
CA TRP A 227 29.62 -6.04 2.23
C TRP A 227 30.15 -7.42 1.84
N PRO A 228 31.48 -7.60 1.74
CA PRO A 228 32.05 -8.93 1.75
C PRO A 228 31.57 -9.66 3.02
N PRO A 229 31.38 -10.99 2.98
CA PRO A 229 30.93 -11.79 4.12
C PRO A 229 31.84 -11.70 5.36
N SER A 230 33.00 -11.05 5.26
CA SER A 230 34.03 -10.90 6.30
C SER A 230 33.91 -9.63 7.15
N HIS A 231 32.96 -8.73 6.92
CA HIS A 231 32.87 -7.48 7.67
C HIS A 231 31.71 -7.48 8.71
N PRO A 232 31.75 -6.68 9.79
CA PRO A 232 30.70 -6.58 10.82
C PRO A 232 29.34 -6.06 10.32
N ARG A 233 28.22 -6.77 10.53
CA ARG A 233 26.88 -6.36 10.04
C ARG A 233 26.64 -4.84 10.14
N PRO A 234 26.24 -4.16 9.05
CA PRO A 234 26.02 -2.72 9.06
C PRO A 234 24.97 -2.36 10.10
N THR A 235 25.17 -1.21 10.75
CA THR A 235 24.16 -0.63 11.64
C THR A 235 22.88 -0.38 10.83
N PRO A 236 21.70 -0.84 11.29
CA PRO A 236 20.45 -0.57 10.62
C PRO A 236 20.25 0.93 10.40
N THR A 237 19.74 1.31 9.23
CA THR A 237 19.42 2.71 8.95
C THR A 237 18.15 3.10 9.69
N VAL A 238 18.25 4.13 10.52
CA VAL A 238 17.12 4.59 11.32
C VAL A 238 16.24 5.49 10.46
N LEU A 239 15.00 5.09 10.23
CA LEU A 239 13.98 5.83 9.51
C LEU A 239 13.01 6.45 10.51
N ASN A 240 13.34 7.66 10.96
CA ASN A 240 12.48 8.44 11.87
C ASN A 240 11.24 8.95 11.12
N GLY A 241 10.11 9.05 11.82
CA GLY A 241 8.85 9.58 11.30
C GLY A 241 8.02 8.60 10.46
N VAL A 242 8.51 7.38 10.19
CA VAL A 242 7.73 6.36 9.48
C VAL A 242 6.72 5.72 10.44
N GLU A 243 5.49 6.22 10.43
CA GLU A 243 4.41 5.71 11.27
C GLU A 243 3.73 4.47 10.67
N LEU A 244 3.72 4.36 9.33
CA LEU A 244 3.08 3.27 8.60
C LEU A 244 4.06 2.61 7.64
N LEU A 245 4.24 1.30 7.81
CA LEU A 245 5.09 0.47 6.96
C LEU A 245 4.29 -0.67 6.35
N VAL A 246 4.32 -0.77 5.01
CA VAL A 246 3.76 -1.91 4.28
C VAL A 246 4.88 -2.68 3.60
N ILE A 247 5.04 -3.96 3.97
CA ILE A 247 6.05 -4.87 3.47
C ILE A 247 5.38 -5.99 2.69
N ALA A 248 5.81 -6.25 1.45
CA ALA A 248 5.46 -7.50 0.80
C ALA A 248 6.20 -8.67 1.49
N ALA A 249 5.50 -9.74 1.89
CA ALA A 249 6.06 -10.81 2.74
C ALA A 249 7.29 -11.49 2.14
N ALA A 250 7.41 -11.53 0.81
CA ALA A 250 8.59 -12.09 0.12
C ALA A 250 9.87 -11.24 0.30
N ALA A 251 9.73 -10.04 0.88
CA ALA A 251 10.76 -9.06 1.13
C ALA A 251 11.13 -8.94 2.62
N SER A 252 10.36 -9.56 3.52
CA SER A 252 10.49 -9.27 4.95
C SER A 252 11.87 -9.66 5.47
N SER A 253 12.41 -10.81 5.05
CA SER A 253 13.74 -11.28 5.47
C SER A 253 14.90 -10.37 5.05
N ASP A 254 14.67 -9.60 4.00
CA ASP A 254 15.66 -8.78 3.33
C ASP A 254 15.63 -7.33 3.83
N ILE A 255 14.44 -6.78 4.07
CA ILE A 255 14.25 -5.37 4.44
C ILE A 255 14.43 -5.17 5.95
N ILE A 256 13.85 -6.06 6.76
CA ILE A 256 13.83 -5.94 8.22
C ILE A 256 15.23 -5.73 8.83
N PRO A 257 16.28 -6.46 8.43
CA PRO A 257 17.59 -6.29 9.05
C PRO A 257 18.29 -4.97 8.68
N LEU A 258 17.83 -4.30 7.63
CA LEU A 258 18.51 -3.12 7.07
C LEU A 258 18.02 -1.81 7.67
N PHE A 259 16.83 -1.80 8.27
CA PHE A 259 16.19 -0.59 8.77
C PHE A 259 15.70 -0.71 10.20
N SER A 260 15.70 0.41 10.92
CA SER A 260 15.06 0.59 12.22
C SER A 260 13.98 1.65 12.09
N PHE A 261 12.79 1.37 12.62
CA PHE A 261 11.63 2.27 12.54
C PHE A 261 11.16 2.61 13.96
N PRO A 262 11.79 3.60 14.64
CA PRO A 262 11.49 3.91 16.04
C PRO A 262 10.08 4.45 16.28
N ASP A 263 9.49 5.06 15.25
CA ASP A 263 8.17 5.71 15.31
C ASP A 263 7.07 4.83 14.68
N LEU A 264 7.34 3.54 14.44
CA LEU A 264 6.43 2.67 13.73
C LEU A 264 5.17 2.35 14.55
N VAL A 265 4.02 2.80 14.05
CA VAL A 265 2.70 2.60 14.67
C VAL A 265 1.94 1.46 13.99
N SER A 266 2.05 1.33 12.67
CA SER A 266 1.31 0.36 11.86
C SER A 266 2.22 -0.42 10.92
N LEU A 267 2.20 -1.75 11.02
CA LEU A 267 2.93 -2.66 10.15
C LEU A 267 1.95 -3.54 9.38
N THR A 268 1.98 -3.50 8.06
CA THR A 268 1.22 -4.40 7.19
C THR A 268 2.17 -5.34 6.43
N ILE A 269 1.99 -6.65 6.57
CA ILE A 269 2.76 -7.67 5.85
C ILE A 269 1.86 -8.38 4.83
N ASN A 270 2.16 -8.18 3.54
CA ASN A 270 1.33 -8.62 2.43
C ASN A 270 1.98 -9.74 1.59
N GLY A 271 1.41 -10.94 1.62
CA GLY A 271 1.86 -12.12 0.87
C GLY A 271 1.56 -12.12 -0.63
N ARG A 272 0.78 -11.15 -1.14
CA ARG A 272 0.46 -11.00 -2.58
C ARG A 272 -0.04 -12.31 -3.21
N ASN A 273 -1.04 -12.94 -2.60
CA ASN A 273 -1.57 -14.25 -3.01
C ASN A 273 -0.58 -15.44 -2.93
N ARG A 274 0.59 -15.28 -2.31
CA ARG A 274 1.52 -16.39 -2.02
C ARG A 274 1.51 -16.68 -0.53
N THR A 275 1.36 -17.96 -0.15
CA THR A 275 1.50 -18.40 1.24
C THR A 275 2.96 -18.25 1.70
N ILE A 276 3.29 -17.08 2.24
CA ILE A 276 4.62 -16.77 2.76
C ILE A 276 4.53 -16.70 4.28
N SER A 277 5.50 -17.35 4.95
CA SER A 277 5.68 -17.23 6.39
C SER A 277 6.70 -16.14 6.70
N PRO A 278 6.34 -15.07 7.44
CA PRO A 278 7.27 -14.00 7.80
C PRO A 278 8.36 -14.43 8.80
N GLY A 279 8.33 -15.68 9.26
CA GLY A 279 9.47 -16.38 9.86
C GLY A 279 10.05 -15.77 11.13
N ARG A 280 11.33 -16.09 11.39
CA ARG A 280 12.10 -15.58 12.54
C ARG A 280 12.58 -14.14 12.34
N GLU A 281 12.50 -13.66 11.12
CA GLU A 281 12.92 -12.33 10.72
C GLU A 281 11.96 -11.30 11.31
N LEU A 282 10.65 -11.59 11.29
CA LEU A 282 9.67 -10.75 11.97
C LEU A 282 9.87 -10.72 13.49
N THR A 283 10.14 -11.85 14.15
CA THR A 283 10.40 -11.80 15.60
C THR A 283 11.68 -11.05 15.93
N SER A 284 12.72 -11.23 15.11
CA SER A 284 13.96 -10.45 15.20
C SER A 284 13.67 -8.95 15.07
N PHE A 285 12.84 -8.54 14.10
CA PHE A 285 12.38 -7.17 13.94
C PHE A 285 11.68 -6.63 15.19
N LEU A 286 10.66 -7.35 15.66
CA LEU A 286 9.83 -6.93 16.78
C LEU A 286 10.59 -6.92 18.12
N SER A 287 11.67 -7.69 18.23
CA SER A 287 12.56 -7.68 19.38
C SER A 287 13.53 -6.50 19.42
N LEU A 288 13.63 -5.71 18.34
CA LEU A 288 14.45 -4.52 18.34
C LEU A 288 13.89 -3.51 19.36
N PRO A 289 14.74 -2.80 20.14
CA PRO A 289 14.30 -1.84 21.16
C PRO A 289 13.41 -0.71 20.63
N CYS A 290 13.42 -0.50 19.31
CA CYS A 290 12.76 0.59 18.60
C CYS A 290 11.31 0.27 18.20
N VAL A 291 10.83 -0.98 18.33
CA VAL A 291 9.47 -1.37 17.89
C VAL A 291 8.39 -1.42 19.00
N PRO A 292 8.57 -0.95 20.26
CA PRO A 292 7.54 -1.12 21.29
C PRO A 292 6.30 -0.27 21.04
N GLN A 293 6.34 0.71 20.12
CA GLN A 293 5.20 1.57 19.77
C GLN A 293 4.20 0.94 18.81
N LEU A 294 4.46 -0.27 18.31
CA LEU A 294 3.59 -0.89 17.31
C LEU A 294 2.18 -1.13 17.88
N GLN A 295 1.18 -0.48 17.27
CA GLN A 295 -0.24 -0.57 17.67
C GLN A 295 -1.06 -1.42 16.71
N TYR A 296 -0.71 -1.43 15.42
CA TYR A 296 -1.43 -2.16 14.38
C TYR A 296 -0.49 -3.11 13.67
N LEU A 297 -0.86 -4.38 13.61
CA LEU A 297 -0.16 -5.39 12.84
C LEU A 297 -1.16 -6.13 11.96
N ILE A 298 -1.04 -5.93 10.66
CA ILE A 298 -1.97 -6.45 9.67
C ILE A 298 -1.23 -7.43 8.78
N PHE A 299 -1.81 -8.60 8.61
CA PHE A 299 -1.31 -9.64 7.74
C PHE A 299 -2.30 -9.87 6.61
N THR A 300 -1.86 -9.76 5.36
CA THR A 300 -2.70 -10.07 4.19
C THR A 300 -2.05 -11.18 3.40
N ASP A 301 -2.76 -12.25 3.06
CA ASP A 301 -2.26 -13.39 2.26
C ASP A 301 -1.00 -14.07 2.80
N THR A 302 -0.78 -14.04 4.11
CA THR A 302 0.38 -14.67 4.74
C THR A 302 -0.01 -15.90 5.56
N TYR A 303 0.92 -16.85 5.65
CA TYR A 303 0.86 -17.94 6.60
C TYR A 303 1.60 -17.54 7.87
N ILE A 304 1.03 -17.78 9.04
CA ILE A 304 1.65 -17.45 10.33
C ILE A 304 1.31 -18.62 11.24
N SER A 305 2.31 -19.22 11.85
CA SER A 305 2.09 -20.26 12.85
C SER A 305 1.68 -19.64 14.19
N ASP A 306 1.02 -20.42 15.02
CA ASP A 306 0.53 -19.99 16.34
C ASP A 306 1.67 -19.53 17.25
N ASP A 307 2.78 -20.28 17.23
CA ASP A 307 3.97 -19.95 17.99
C ASP A 307 4.49 -18.55 17.63
N LEU A 308 4.48 -18.23 16.32
CA LEU A 308 4.89 -16.92 15.84
C LEU A 308 3.92 -15.82 16.30
N VAL A 309 2.61 -16.09 16.33
CA VAL A 309 1.63 -15.15 16.88
C VAL A 309 1.88 -14.89 18.37
N LEU A 310 2.16 -15.94 19.15
CA LEU A 310 2.46 -15.82 20.57
C LEU A 310 3.74 -15.02 20.81
N ASP A 311 4.77 -15.25 20.00
CA ASP A 311 6.02 -14.49 20.04
C ASP A 311 5.78 -13.02 19.68
N ILE A 312 5.03 -12.74 18.61
CA ILE A 312 4.64 -11.38 18.22
C ILE A 312 3.96 -10.66 19.39
N LEU A 313 2.94 -11.29 20.00
CA LEU A 313 2.18 -10.69 21.09
C LEU A 313 3.05 -10.47 22.34
N ALA A 314 4.02 -11.35 22.60
CA ALA A 314 4.97 -11.18 23.68
C ALA A 314 5.96 -10.03 23.43
N LEU A 315 6.32 -9.79 22.17
CA LEU A 315 7.26 -8.74 21.76
C LEU A 315 6.58 -7.37 21.57
N THR A 316 5.26 -7.32 21.40
CA THR A 316 4.50 -6.10 21.08
C THR A 316 3.43 -5.79 22.13
N PRO A 317 3.83 -5.35 23.35
CA PRO A 317 2.90 -5.15 24.47
C PRO A 317 1.89 -4.01 24.25
N LEU A 318 2.16 -3.10 23.29
CA LEU A 318 1.27 -2.00 22.92
C LEU A 318 0.34 -2.31 21.74
N LEU A 319 0.36 -3.54 21.23
CA LEU A 319 -0.44 -3.93 20.09
C LEU A 319 -1.95 -3.85 20.41
N HIS A 320 -2.65 -2.94 19.76
CA HIS A 320 -4.10 -2.73 19.90
C HIS A 320 -4.90 -3.62 18.94
N THR A 321 -4.35 -3.82 17.73
CA THR A 321 -5.02 -4.46 16.61
C THR A 321 -4.08 -5.45 15.94
N LEU A 322 -4.50 -6.70 15.89
CA LEU A 322 -3.87 -7.77 15.10
C LEU A 322 -4.90 -8.31 14.13
N GLU A 323 -4.68 -8.11 12.83
CA GLU A 323 -5.59 -8.57 11.78
C GLU A 323 -4.90 -9.55 10.86
N LYS A 324 -5.63 -10.59 10.43
CA LYS A 324 -5.19 -11.52 9.39
C LYS A 324 -6.28 -11.68 8.34
N TYR A 325 -5.96 -11.23 7.13
CA TYR A 325 -6.73 -11.41 5.92
C TYR A 325 -6.11 -12.53 5.09
N THR A 326 -6.91 -13.50 4.70
CA THR A 326 -6.51 -14.51 3.71
C THR A 326 -7.49 -14.41 2.55
N TYR A 327 -6.99 -14.05 1.37
CA TYR A 327 -7.75 -14.09 0.13
C TYR A 327 -7.54 -15.45 -0.52
N HIS A 328 -8.57 -16.29 -0.48
CA HIS A 328 -8.64 -17.43 -1.39
C HIS A 328 -9.06 -16.90 -2.75
N HIS A 329 -8.09 -16.67 -3.64
CA HIS A 329 -8.36 -16.44 -5.07
C HIS A 329 -8.51 -17.76 -5.85
N PHE A 330 -8.65 -18.89 -5.14
CA PHE A 330 -8.65 -20.25 -5.69
C PHE A 330 -10.02 -20.95 -5.67
N ASP A 331 -11.12 -20.25 -5.45
CA ASP A 331 -12.47 -20.75 -5.80
C ASP A 331 -12.76 -20.20 -7.20
N GLU A 332 -12.69 -20.96 -8.29
CA GLU A 332 -13.81 -21.82 -8.71
C GLU A 332 -13.42 -23.02 -9.62
N LEU A 333 -12.14 -23.27 -9.95
CA LEU A 333 -11.82 -24.20 -11.07
C LEU A 333 -10.83 -25.34 -10.80
N GLN A 334 -10.26 -25.50 -9.61
CA GLN A 334 -9.44 -26.69 -9.33
C GLN A 334 -9.69 -27.25 -7.93
N GLU A 335 -10.29 -28.44 -7.87
CA GLU A 335 -10.31 -29.35 -6.73
C GLU A 335 -8.89 -29.84 -6.41
N MET A 336 -7.99 -28.94 -6.02
CA MET A 336 -6.76 -29.36 -5.34
C MET A 336 -7.15 -29.81 -3.92
N PRO A 337 -6.69 -30.98 -3.46
CA PRO A 337 -6.94 -31.41 -2.09
C PRO A 337 -6.34 -30.37 -1.15
N VAL A 338 -7.22 -29.60 -0.51
CA VAL A 338 -6.87 -28.67 0.56
C VAL A 338 -6.26 -29.52 1.67
N ILE A 339 -4.94 -29.63 1.72
CA ILE A 339 -4.25 -30.16 2.90
C ILE A 339 -4.54 -29.14 4.01
N PRO A 340 -5.39 -29.45 4.99
CA PRO A 340 -5.86 -28.48 5.96
C PRO A 340 -4.85 -28.45 7.11
N ASP A 341 -3.61 -28.10 6.82
CA ASP A 341 -2.60 -27.84 7.85
C ASP A 341 -2.34 -26.33 7.93
N PHE A 342 -3.42 -25.60 8.16
CA PHE A 342 -3.38 -24.19 8.52
C PHE A 342 -3.49 -24.06 10.03
N GLY A 343 -2.38 -24.33 10.72
CA GLY A 343 -2.22 -24.06 12.16
C GLY A 343 -2.12 -22.56 12.39
N PHE A 344 -3.28 -21.89 12.49
CA PHE A 344 -3.36 -20.51 13.00
C PHE A 344 -3.86 -20.42 14.45
N PHE A 345 -4.45 -21.49 15.03
CA PHE A 345 -4.74 -21.58 16.47
C PHE A 345 -4.80 -23.02 17.07
N ARG A 346 -4.14 -24.04 16.52
CA ARG A 346 -4.04 -25.36 17.17
C ARG A 346 -3.24 -25.35 18.49
N HIS A 347 -2.43 -24.32 18.77
CA HIS A 347 -1.50 -24.21 19.90
C HIS A 347 -1.52 -22.84 20.59
N LEU A 348 -2.58 -22.04 20.46
CA LEU A 348 -2.77 -20.89 21.35
C LEU A 348 -3.26 -21.34 22.74
N THR A 349 -2.64 -22.39 23.28
CA THR A 349 -2.85 -22.85 24.64
C THR A 349 -1.99 -21.97 25.55
N LEU A 350 -2.63 -21.14 26.38
CA LEU A 350 -1.96 -20.49 27.51
C LEU A 350 -1.68 -21.53 28.60
N THR A 351 -0.89 -22.57 28.28
CA THR A 351 -0.49 -23.64 29.20
C THR A 351 0.69 -23.19 30.05
N SER A 352 0.41 -22.23 30.94
CA SER A 352 1.07 -22.03 32.23
C SER A 352 0.67 -20.65 32.77
N ASN A 353 0.30 -20.60 34.06
CA ASN A 353 -0.10 -19.40 34.79
C ASN A 353 0.94 -18.25 34.78
N THR A 354 2.11 -18.41 34.17
CA THR A 354 3.18 -17.40 34.12
C THR A 354 3.19 -16.55 32.84
N ARG A 355 2.50 -16.94 31.75
CA ARG A 355 2.49 -16.18 30.47
C ARG A 355 1.18 -15.47 30.13
N ALA A 356 0.11 -15.66 30.92
CA ALA A 356 -1.21 -15.04 30.68
C ALA A 356 -1.22 -13.49 30.74
N ASN A 357 -0.17 -12.87 31.31
CA ASN A 357 -0.04 -11.42 31.46
C ASN A 357 0.53 -10.67 30.25
N ARG A 358 0.86 -11.34 29.13
CA ARG A 358 1.61 -10.72 28.04
C ARG A 358 0.80 -9.91 27.02
N VAL A 359 -0.53 -9.96 27.08
CA VAL A 359 -1.38 -9.24 26.10
C VAL A 359 -2.43 -8.36 26.78
N PRO A 360 -2.06 -7.44 27.69
CA PRO A 360 -3.03 -6.64 28.44
C PRO A 360 -3.59 -5.45 27.65
N ARG A 361 -3.35 -5.30 26.33
CA ARG A 361 -3.84 -4.10 25.59
C ARG A 361 -4.56 -4.39 24.28
N LEU A 362 -4.65 -5.66 23.87
CA LEU A 362 -5.39 -6.01 22.66
C LEU A 362 -6.88 -5.73 22.87
N LYS A 363 -7.40 -4.74 22.13
CA LYS A 363 -8.81 -4.32 22.19
C LYS A 363 -9.63 -4.94 21.07
N THR A 364 -9.03 -5.07 19.89
CA THR A 364 -9.71 -5.56 18.70
C THR A 364 -9.00 -6.79 18.16
N LEU A 365 -9.75 -7.88 18.01
CA LEU A 365 -9.27 -9.11 17.38
C LEU A 365 -10.19 -9.45 16.22
N LYS A 366 -9.66 -9.32 14.99
CA LYS A 366 -10.37 -9.67 13.76
C LYS A 366 -9.72 -10.89 13.11
N ILE A 367 -10.45 -11.99 13.06
CA ILE A 367 -9.96 -13.27 12.53
C ILE A 367 -10.90 -13.74 11.44
N ARG A 368 -10.33 -14.12 10.30
CA ARG A 368 -11.04 -14.90 9.29
C ARG A 368 -10.79 -16.39 9.50
N VAL A 369 -11.84 -17.15 9.78
CA VAL A 369 -11.83 -18.58 10.10
C VAL A 369 -12.15 -19.38 8.83
N THR A 370 -11.18 -20.19 8.40
CA THR A 370 -11.26 -21.02 7.17
C THR A 370 -11.40 -22.52 7.48
N SER A 371 -11.28 -22.91 8.74
CA SER A 371 -11.63 -24.21 9.31
C SER A 371 -12.07 -23.93 10.76
N GLY A 372 -13.14 -24.59 11.24
CA GLY A 372 -13.87 -24.21 12.47
C GLY A 372 -13.00 -23.80 13.67
N LEU A 373 -13.55 -23.00 14.60
CA LEU A 373 -12.79 -22.41 15.72
C LEU A 373 -12.05 -23.49 16.53
N PRO A 374 -10.70 -23.43 16.63
CA PRO A 374 -9.96 -24.30 17.51
C PRO A 374 -10.40 -24.13 18.97
N GLU A 375 -10.40 -25.22 19.72
CA GLU A 375 -10.82 -25.24 21.12
C GLU A 375 -10.00 -24.26 21.98
N ASP A 376 -8.70 -24.13 21.68
CA ASP A 376 -7.80 -23.20 22.34
C ASP A 376 -8.18 -21.73 22.12
N LEU A 377 -8.49 -21.35 20.88
CA LEU A 377 -9.00 -20.00 20.58
C LEU A 377 -10.33 -19.75 21.30
N THR A 378 -11.19 -20.76 21.37
CA THR A 378 -12.46 -20.70 22.09
C THR A 378 -12.21 -20.45 23.58
N ASN A 379 -11.27 -21.16 24.19
CA ASN A 379 -10.89 -21.01 25.60
C ASN A 379 -10.28 -19.64 25.89
N MET A 380 -9.37 -19.17 25.03
CA MET A 380 -8.78 -17.83 25.14
C MET A 380 -9.86 -16.75 25.06
N LEU A 381 -10.72 -16.78 24.04
CA LEU A 381 -11.83 -15.84 23.89
C LEU A 381 -12.79 -15.92 25.09
N THR A 382 -13.10 -17.12 25.59
CA THR A 382 -14.01 -17.31 26.73
C THR A 382 -13.44 -16.68 27.99
N SER A 383 -12.16 -16.92 28.28
CA SER A 383 -11.50 -16.37 29.47
C SER A 383 -11.46 -14.84 29.46
N ARG A 384 -11.27 -14.23 28.28
CA ARG A 384 -11.21 -12.77 28.12
C ARG A 384 -12.57 -12.09 28.06
N LEU A 385 -13.54 -12.69 27.39
CA LEU A 385 -14.90 -12.15 27.31
C LEU A 385 -15.63 -12.26 28.65
N ARG A 386 -15.41 -13.35 29.41
CA ARG A 386 -16.06 -13.54 30.73
C ARG A 386 -15.34 -12.86 31.88
N GLY A 387 -14.13 -12.33 31.68
CA GLY A 387 -13.32 -11.74 32.74
C GLY A 387 -13.01 -12.71 33.88
N THR A 388 -13.03 -14.02 33.64
CA THR A 388 -12.78 -15.05 34.68
C THR A 388 -11.30 -15.19 35.05
N SER A 389 -10.45 -14.40 34.40
CA SER A 389 -9.06 -14.23 34.79
C SER A 389 -9.00 -13.55 36.16
N THR A 390 -8.56 -14.28 37.18
CA THR A 390 -8.29 -13.78 38.55
C THR A 390 -7.18 -12.72 38.63
N ILE A 391 -6.67 -12.29 37.47
CA ILE A 391 -5.59 -11.31 37.34
C ILE A 391 -6.23 -9.92 37.30
N ALA A 392 -5.90 -9.09 38.28
CA ALA A 392 -6.43 -7.74 38.50
C ALA A 392 -6.16 -6.69 37.37
N SER A 393 -5.64 -7.13 36.22
CA SER A 393 -5.30 -6.30 35.06
C SER A 393 -5.78 -6.90 33.73
N ALA A 394 -6.73 -7.84 33.77
CA ALA A 394 -7.28 -8.46 32.57
C ALA A 394 -8.02 -7.43 31.71
N VAL A 395 -7.44 -7.08 30.57
CA VAL A 395 -8.10 -6.21 29.60
C VAL A 395 -9.06 -7.02 28.74
N TYR A 396 -10.32 -6.59 28.80
CA TYR A 396 -11.42 -7.09 28.00
C TYR A 396 -11.17 -6.78 26.52
N LEU A 397 -11.47 -7.73 25.64
CA LEU A 397 -11.58 -7.43 24.21
C LEU A 397 -12.82 -6.55 24.02
N ASP A 398 -12.67 -5.40 23.36
CA ASP A 398 -13.78 -4.50 23.05
C ASP A 398 -14.54 -4.99 21.83
N THR A 399 -13.81 -5.49 20.83
CA THR A 399 -14.36 -5.98 19.57
C THR A 399 -13.72 -7.30 19.16
N VAL A 400 -14.55 -8.30 18.91
CA VAL A 400 -14.12 -9.56 18.28
C VAL A 400 -14.92 -9.77 17.01
N VAL A 401 -14.24 -9.81 15.87
CA VAL A 401 -14.87 -10.08 14.57
C VAL A 401 -14.36 -11.41 14.04
N LEU A 402 -15.26 -12.36 13.86
CA LEU A 402 -14.97 -13.65 13.27
C LEU A 402 -15.71 -13.76 11.93
N GLU A 403 -14.95 -13.88 10.84
CA GLU A 403 -15.48 -13.97 9.47
C GLU A 403 -15.18 -15.36 8.89
N GLY A 404 -16.12 -15.99 8.19
CA GLY A 404 -15.88 -17.33 7.63
C GLY A 404 -16.86 -17.70 6.51
N HIS A 405 -16.59 -18.81 5.83
CA HIS A 405 -17.56 -19.36 4.87
C HIS A 405 -18.78 -19.91 5.65
N PRO A 406 -20.03 -19.76 5.16
CA PRO A 406 -21.24 -20.22 5.84
C PRO A 406 -21.20 -21.70 6.24
N ARG A 407 -20.50 -22.54 5.47
CA ARG A 407 -20.33 -23.98 5.75
C ARG A 407 -19.35 -24.27 6.89
N LEU A 408 -18.43 -23.35 7.17
CA LEU A 408 -17.36 -23.52 8.16
C LEU A 408 -17.74 -22.94 9.53
N ILE A 409 -18.60 -21.93 9.54
CA ILE A 409 -19.28 -21.47 10.74
C ILE A 409 -20.49 -22.39 10.94
N SER A 410 -20.23 -23.57 11.51
CA SER A 410 -21.33 -24.47 11.88
C SER A 410 -22.24 -23.77 12.90
N PRO A 411 -23.54 -24.13 12.97
CA PRO A 411 -24.44 -23.63 14.01
C PRO A 411 -23.83 -23.75 15.42
N GLY A 412 -23.05 -24.79 15.69
CA GLY A 412 -22.34 -24.96 16.96
C GLY A 412 -21.27 -23.91 17.25
N VAL A 413 -20.57 -23.39 16.23
CA VAL A 413 -19.62 -22.27 16.38
C VAL A 413 -20.38 -20.99 16.76
N ARG A 414 -21.51 -20.74 16.09
CA ARG A 414 -22.39 -19.59 16.38
C ARG A 414 -22.92 -19.65 17.82
N ASP A 415 -23.46 -20.79 18.23
CA ASP A 415 -24.05 -20.96 19.56
C ASP A 415 -22.99 -20.82 20.65
N ARG A 416 -21.80 -21.40 20.44
CA ARG A 416 -20.66 -21.24 21.34
C ARG A 416 -20.26 -19.77 21.49
N VAL A 417 -20.10 -19.04 20.39
CA VAL A 417 -19.69 -17.62 20.47
C VAL A 417 -20.78 -16.77 21.10
N SER A 418 -22.06 -17.04 20.80
CA SER A 418 -23.18 -16.36 21.45
C SER A 418 -23.22 -16.62 22.97
N GLN A 419 -22.91 -17.85 23.40
CA GLN A 419 -22.80 -18.20 24.83
C GLN A 419 -21.57 -17.57 25.50
N MET A 420 -20.52 -17.26 24.73
CA MET A 420 -19.32 -16.59 25.23
C MET A 420 -19.54 -15.10 25.44
N ALA A 421 -20.36 -14.47 24.59
CA ALA A 421 -20.72 -13.05 24.69
C ALA A 421 -21.42 -12.70 26.02
N GLY A 422 -22.23 -13.63 26.55
CA GLY A 422 -23.03 -13.39 27.76
C GLY A 422 -23.90 -12.13 27.63
N ASN A 423 -24.20 -11.46 28.75
CA ASN A 423 -24.98 -10.22 28.77
C ASN A 423 -24.15 -8.95 28.50
N GLN A 424 -22.82 -9.08 28.39
CA GLN A 424 -21.88 -7.96 28.32
C GLN A 424 -21.57 -7.52 26.89
N TYR A 425 -21.86 -8.37 25.90
CA TYR A 425 -21.53 -8.13 24.50
C TYR A 425 -22.77 -8.24 23.62
N ASP A 426 -22.90 -7.34 22.66
CA ASP A 426 -23.87 -7.45 21.58
C ASP A 426 -23.31 -8.35 20.48
N PHE A 427 -24.00 -9.45 20.24
CA PHE A 427 -23.77 -10.32 19.11
C PHE A 427 -24.50 -9.79 17.87
N ARG A 428 -23.75 -9.43 16.82
CA ARG A 428 -24.31 -9.04 15.53
C ARG A 428 -23.83 -9.97 14.43
N MET A 429 -24.77 -10.53 13.69
CA MET A 429 -24.46 -11.20 12.43
C MET A 429 -24.12 -10.13 11.39
N LEU A 430 -22.97 -10.29 10.73
CA LEU A 430 -22.55 -9.42 9.64
C LEU A 430 -23.08 -10.04 8.34
N GLU A 431 -24.20 -9.49 7.84
CA GLU A 431 -24.66 -9.77 6.49
C GLU A 431 -23.80 -8.97 5.51
N TYR A 432 -22.95 -9.67 4.75
CA TYR A 432 -22.10 -9.03 3.76
C TYR A 432 -22.90 -8.75 2.48
N PHE A 433 -23.23 -7.49 2.23
CA PHE A 433 -24.00 -7.05 1.06
C PHE A 433 -23.23 -7.14 -0.29
N GLY A 434 -21.96 -7.59 -0.31
CA GLY A 434 -21.13 -7.58 -1.53
C GLY A 434 -20.59 -8.95 -1.98
N ARG A 435 -20.56 -9.98 -1.13
CA ARG A 435 -20.09 -11.33 -1.49
C ARG A 435 -21.10 -12.35 -0.96
N LYS A 436 -21.80 -13.03 -1.87
CA LYS A 436 -22.88 -14.00 -1.57
C LYS A 436 -22.44 -15.23 -0.73
N SER A 437 -21.18 -15.35 -0.34
CA SER A 437 -20.58 -16.57 0.21
C SER A 437 -19.82 -16.40 1.54
N SER A 438 -19.98 -15.29 2.27
CA SER A 438 -19.37 -15.13 3.61
C SER A 438 -20.41 -14.79 4.67
N VAL A 439 -20.34 -15.48 5.81
CA VAL A 439 -21.07 -15.12 7.03
C VAL A 439 -20.04 -14.63 8.03
N GLY A 440 -20.29 -13.49 8.66
CA GLY A 440 -19.49 -13.00 9.77
C GLY A 440 -20.34 -12.84 11.02
N PHE A 441 -19.68 -12.80 12.17
CA PHE A 441 -20.29 -12.31 13.39
C PHE A 441 -19.30 -11.42 14.14
N SER A 442 -19.87 -10.44 14.82
CA SER A 442 -19.14 -9.44 15.57
C SER A 442 -19.70 -9.39 16.99
N LEU A 443 -18.79 -9.38 17.96
CA LEU A 443 -19.08 -9.11 19.36
C LEU A 443 -18.60 -7.71 19.69
N PHE A 444 -19.52 -6.84 20.11
CA PHE A 444 -19.20 -5.51 20.59
C PHE A 444 -19.49 -5.43 22.08
N LYS A 445 -18.55 -4.96 22.88
CA LYS A 445 -18.81 -4.69 24.30
C LYS A 445 -19.92 -3.64 24.40
N ARG A 446 -20.98 -3.93 25.18
CA ARG A 446 -22.03 -2.94 25.43
C ARG A 446 -21.41 -1.75 26.14
N ALA A 447 -21.70 -0.54 25.66
CA ALA A 447 -21.42 0.66 26.44
C ALA A 447 -22.17 0.51 27.76
N SER A 448 -21.45 0.57 28.90
CA SER A 448 -22.11 0.72 30.19
C SER A 448 -22.91 2.02 30.10
N LEU A 449 -24.24 1.92 30.14
CA LEU A 449 -25.08 3.06 30.43
C LEU A 449 -24.63 3.57 31.80
N GLU A 450 -23.82 4.62 31.81
CA GLU A 450 -23.47 5.33 33.03
C GLU A 450 -24.79 5.82 33.63
N ALA A 451 -25.15 5.24 34.77
CA ALA A 451 -26.35 5.55 35.54
C ALA A 451 -26.07 6.71 36.50
#